data_AF-A0A1R3ULR8-F1
#
_entry.id   AF-A0A1R3ULR8-F1
#
_cell.length_a   1.000
_cell.length_b   1.000
_cell.length_c   1.000
_cell.angle_alpha   90.00
_cell.angle_beta   90.00
_cell.angle_gamma   90.00
#
_symmetry.space_group_name_H-M   'P 1'
#
loop_
_entity.id
_entity.type
_entity.pdbx_description
1 polymer ?
#
loop_
_entity_poly.entity_id
_entity_poly.type
_entity_poly.pdbx_seq_one_letter_code
_entity_poly.pdbx_strand_id
1 'polypeptide(L)'
;MIELLLLLILIVGIVIGVLIYTQRSRSRKQDTAPPPPQDPFAASSTTDTAGDPLAIKAGDMIDWGNERTWIRGTLRLSEGGYTWSEHFLEVEGGKRWLSVEEDPDVELALWAGRPDLTMVPQGKNIELEGVTYKLEEKGSGSYRSEGTTGLKTEGGMDYADYESTDGKLLAFERFDHGSWEVSTGEKIHAGTFTIFPGS
;
A
#
# COMPACT_ATOMS: atom_id res chain seq x y z
N MET A 1 -18.75 -15.73 -59.41
CA MET A 1 -18.77 -16.25 -58.03
C MET A 1 -17.60 -15.69 -57.21
N ILE A 2 -16.34 -15.90 -57.62
CA ILE A 2 -15.15 -15.41 -56.90
C ILE A 2 -15.06 -13.87 -56.87
N GLU A 3 -15.35 -13.20 -57.98
CA GLU A 3 -15.26 -11.73 -58.06
C GLU A 3 -16.27 -11.00 -57.13
N LEU A 4 -17.48 -11.56 -56.98
CA LEU A 4 -18.49 -11.06 -56.05
C LEU A 4 -18.07 -11.23 -54.58
N LEU A 5 -17.32 -12.30 -54.27
CA LEU A 5 -16.80 -12.55 -52.93
C LEU A 5 -15.70 -11.55 -52.55
N LEU A 6 -14.79 -11.24 -53.50
CA LEU A 6 -13.71 -10.27 -53.28
C LEU A 6 -14.25 -8.85 -53.07
N LEU A 7 -15.28 -8.48 -53.82
CA LEU A 7 -15.91 -7.17 -53.71
C LEU A 7 -16.65 -7.00 -52.37
N LEU A 8 -17.27 -8.08 -51.87
CA LEU A 8 -17.93 -8.09 -50.56
C LEU A 8 -16.91 -7.92 -49.41
N ILE A 9 -15.77 -8.62 -49.47
CA ILE A 9 -14.70 -8.53 -48.46
C ILE A 9 -14.10 -7.11 -48.41
N LEU A 10 -13.91 -6.48 -49.57
CA LEU A 10 -13.41 -5.11 -49.64
C LEU A 10 -14.37 -4.12 -48.98
N ILE A 11 -15.67 -4.23 -49.24
CA ILE A 11 -16.70 -3.36 -48.64
C ILE A 11 -16.73 -3.53 -47.12
N VAL A 12 -16.69 -4.77 -46.63
CA VAL A 12 -16.65 -5.05 -45.18
C VAL A 12 -15.40 -4.46 -44.53
N GLY A 13 -14.23 -4.58 -45.18
CA GLY A 13 -12.99 -3.98 -44.68
C GLY A 13 -13.05 -2.45 -44.60
N ILE A 14 -13.65 -1.79 -45.59
CA ILE A 14 -13.83 -0.33 -45.60
C ILE A 14 -14.79 0.10 -44.48
N VAL A 15 -15.91 -0.62 -44.30
CA VAL A 15 -16.90 -0.32 -43.24
C VAL A 15 -16.27 -0.47 -41.86
N ILE A 16 -15.51 -1.54 -41.62
CA ILE A 16 -14.79 -1.75 -40.35
C ILE A 16 -13.74 -0.65 -40.13
N GLY A 17 -12.98 -0.28 -41.17
CA GLY A 17 -12.01 0.81 -41.11
C GLY A 17 -12.64 2.16 -40.75
N VAL A 18 -13.80 2.48 -41.33
CA VAL A 18 -14.55 3.72 -41.04
C VAL A 18 -15.13 3.69 -39.61
N LEU A 19 -15.63 2.54 -39.14
CA LEU A 19 -16.12 2.39 -37.77
C LEU A 19 -14.98 2.58 -36.74
N ILE A 20 -13.81 1.99 -36.97
CA ILE A 20 -12.65 2.16 -36.09
C ILE A 20 -12.14 3.62 -36.11
N TYR A 21 -12.11 4.25 -37.30
CA TYR A 21 -11.69 5.64 -37.44
C TYR A 21 -12.64 6.61 -36.74
N THR A 22 -13.95 6.43 -36.89
CA THR A 22 -14.97 7.28 -36.23
C THR A 22 -15.02 7.06 -34.71
N GLN A 23 -14.76 5.84 -34.21
CA GLN A 23 -14.60 5.58 -32.78
C GLN A 23 -13.32 6.24 -32.22
N ARG A 24 -12.16 6.09 -32.89
CA ARG A 24 -10.90 6.74 -32.47
C ARG A 24 -10.95 8.25 -32.53
N SER A 25 -11.69 8.83 -33.50
CA SER A 25 -11.88 10.27 -33.60
C SER A 25 -12.75 10.84 -32.48
N ARG A 26 -13.63 10.04 -31.87
CA ARG A 26 -14.46 10.48 -30.73
C ARG A 26 -13.69 10.44 -29.41
N SER A 27 -12.75 9.51 -29.25
CA SER A 27 -11.91 9.41 -28.05
C SER A 27 -10.76 10.43 -27.98
N ARG A 28 -10.53 11.24 -29.02
CA ARG A 28 -9.41 12.21 -29.08
C ARG A 28 -9.81 13.67 -28.85
N LYS A 29 -11.06 13.94 -28.47
CA LYS A 29 -11.53 15.28 -28.07
C LYS A 29 -12.26 15.21 -26.72
N GLN A 30 -11.49 14.94 -25.67
CA GLN A 30 -11.78 15.47 -24.35
C GLN A 30 -10.68 16.47 -24.04
N ASP A 31 -10.86 17.70 -24.49
CA ASP A 31 -10.26 18.83 -23.80
C ASP A 31 -10.97 18.87 -22.44
N THR A 32 -10.30 18.39 -21.39
CA THR A 32 -10.83 18.41 -20.04
C THR A 32 -11.00 19.86 -19.60
N ALA A 33 -12.24 20.27 -19.34
CA ALA A 33 -12.52 21.49 -18.60
C ALA A 33 -11.79 21.41 -17.24
N PRO A 34 -11.32 22.54 -16.67
CA PRO A 34 -10.78 22.55 -15.32
C PRO A 34 -11.80 21.94 -14.36
N PRO A 35 -11.38 21.10 -13.40
CA PRO A 35 -12.30 20.54 -12.43
C PRO A 35 -13.02 21.68 -11.68
N PRO A 36 -14.30 21.50 -11.33
CA PRO A 36 -15.02 22.49 -10.55
C PRO A 36 -14.29 22.76 -9.23
N PRO A 37 -14.37 23.98 -8.67
CA PRO A 37 -13.80 24.28 -7.36
C PRO A 37 -14.28 23.25 -6.33
N GLN A 38 -13.32 22.54 -5.70
CA GLN A 38 -13.61 21.57 -4.65
C GLN A 38 -13.58 22.26 -3.28
N ASP A 39 -14.48 21.83 -2.40
CA ASP A 39 -14.48 22.25 -1.00
C ASP A 39 -13.26 21.61 -0.30
N PRO A 40 -12.34 22.38 0.29
CA PRO A 40 -11.16 21.84 0.98
C PRO A 40 -11.51 21.02 2.24
N PHE A 41 -12.77 21.00 2.68
CA PHE A 41 -13.26 20.22 3.83
C PHE A 41 -14.22 19.10 3.44
N ALA A 42 -14.42 18.81 2.14
CA ALA A 42 -15.23 17.67 1.74
C ALA A 42 -14.52 16.35 2.12
N ALA A 43 -15.26 15.40 2.67
CA ALA A 43 -14.74 14.11 3.15
C ALA A 43 -14.09 13.22 2.06
N SER A 44 -14.01 13.70 0.82
CA SER A 44 -13.47 12.97 -0.34
C SER A 44 -12.50 13.81 -1.19
N SER A 45 -12.15 15.02 -0.75
CA SER A 45 -11.15 15.84 -1.44
C SER A 45 -9.77 15.46 -0.93
N THR A 46 -9.05 14.69 -1.76
CA THR A 46 -7.59 14.45 -1.75
C THR A 46 -6.78 15.73 -1.99
N THR A 47 -7.17 16.82 -1.34
CA THR A 47 -6.37 18.04 -1.21
C THR A 47 -5.65 18.04 0.13
N ASP A 48 -5.21 16.87 0.58
CA ASP A 48 -4.20 16.81 1.62
C ASP A 48 -2.88 17.18 0.94
N THR A 49 -2.28 18.29 1.36
CA THR A 49 -0.92 18.66 0.96
C THR A 49 0.10 17.55 1.27
N ALA A 50 -0.30 16.55 2.07
CA ALA A 50 0.45 15.35 2.40
C ALA A 50 0.47 14.25 1.32
N GLY A 51 -0.38 14.29 0.28
CA GLY A 51 -0.51 13.18 -0.69
C GLY A 51 -1.40 12.03 -0.19
N ASP A 52 -1.55 10.96 -0.99
CA ASP A 52 -2.40 9.81 -0.68
C ASP A 52 -1.58 8.65 -0.08
N PRO A 53 -1.79 8.27 1.20
CA PRO A 53 -1.08 7.16 1.83
C PRO A 53 -1.28 5.80 1.12
N LEU A 54 -2.45 5.55 0.54
CA LEU A 54 -2.74 4.30 -0.15
C LEU A 54 -1.95 4.16 -1.46
N ALA A 55 -1.52 5.28 -2.02
CA ALA A 55 -0.74 5.33 -3.25
C ALA A 55 0.79 5.21 -3.04
N ILE A 56 1.27 5.20 -1.79
CA ILE A 56 2.71 5.14 -1.50
C ILE A 56 3.34 3.89 -2.14
N LYS A 57 4.50 4.04 -2.77
CA LYS A 57 5.27 2.95 -3.39
C LYS A 57 6.77 3.13 -3.21
N ALA A 58 7.53 2.08 -3.50
CA ALA A 58 8.98 2.15 -3.53
C ALA A 58 9.45 3.23 -4.51
N GLY A 59 10.38 4.08 -4.07
CA GLY A 59 10.87 5.24 -4.82
C GLY A 59 10.15 6.56 -4.50
N ASP A 60 9.03 6.54 -3.77
CA ASP A 60 8.46 7.76 -3.19
C ASP A 60 9.34 8.27 -2.04
N MET A 61 9.13 9.52 -1.64
CA MET A 61 9.83 10.14 -0.52
C MET A 61 8.83 10.64 0.51
N ILE A 62 9.12 10.42 1.79
CA ILE A 62 8.32 10.88 2.93
C ILE A 62 9.12 11.92 3.70
N ASP A 63 8.44 12.99 4.10
CA ASP A 63 8.97 14.08 4.91
C ASP A 63 8.15 14.27 6.19
N TRP A 64 8.80 14.10 7.34
CA TRP A 64 8.24 14.27 8.69
C TRP A 64 8.51 15.68 9.25
N GLY A 65 9.03 16.59 8.42
CA GLY A 65 9.43 17.95 8.77
C GLY A 65 10.84 18.06 9.35
N ASN A 66 11.23 17.13 10.23
CA ASN A 66 12.58 17.04 10.79
C ASN A 66 13.50 16.05 10.05
N GLU A 67 12.91 15.07 9.39
CA GLU A 67 13.60 14.02 8.65
C GLU A 67 12.87 13.73 7.34
N ARG A 68 13.66 13.51 6.29
CA ARG A 68 13.15 13.16 4.96
C ARG A 68 13.88 11.93 4.46
N THR A 69 13.13 10.91 4.06
CA THR A 69 13.68 9.64 3.61
C THR A 69 12.90 9.06 2.43
N TRP A 70 13.55 8.15 1.71
CA TRP A 70 12.95 7.45 0.58
C TRP A 70 12.30 6.16 1.04
N ILE A 71 11.16 5.81 0.43
CA ILE A 71 10.62 4.46 0.50
C ILE A 71 11.54 3.54 -0.28
N ARG A 72 12.27 2.69 0.45
CA ARG A 72 13.27 1.79 -0.12
C ARG A 72 12.62 0.54 -0.71
N GLY A 73 11.51 0.10 -0.12
CA GLY A 73 10.72 -1.03 -0.58
C GLY A 73 9.29 -0.97 -0.04
N THR A 74 8.40 -1.74 -0.67
CA THR A 74 7.00 -1.87 -0.25
C THR A 74 6.60 -3.33 -0.28
N LEU A 75 5.90 -3.77 0.76
CA LEU A 75 5.12 -5.00 0.76
C LEU A 75 3.67 -4.66 0.48
N ARG A 76 3.05 -5.39 -0.45
CA ARG A 76 1.61 -5.39 -0.67
C ARG A 76 1.08 -6.71 -0.14
N LEU A 77 0.27 -6.63 0.91
CA LEU A 77 -0.16 -7.79 1.67
C LEU A 77 -1.66 -8.00 1.49
N SER A 78 -2.09 -9.27 1.59
CA SER A 78 -3.50 -9.62 1.48
C SER A 78 -3.87 -10.87 2.26
N GLU A 79 -5.07 -10.83 2.84
CA GLU A 79 -5.73 -11.98 3.46
C GLU A 79 -7.20 -12.01 3.01
N GLY A 80 -7.55 -13.01 2.19
CA GLY A 80 -8.89 -13.09 1.62
C GLY A 80 -9.23 -11.86 0.78
N GLY A 81 -10.14 -11.01 1.29
CA GLY A 81 -10.57 -9.77 0.64
C GLY A 81 -9.91 -8.50 1.20
N TYR A 82 -9.14 -8.62 2.28
CA TYR A 82 -8.48 -7.50 2.94
C TYR A 82 -7.08 -7.28 2.37
N THR A 83 -6.66 -6.02 2.32
CA THR A 83 -5.34 -5.63 1.81
C THR A 83 -4.78 -4.48 2.63
N TRP A 84 -3.48 -4.53 2.86
CA TRP A 84 -2.71 -3.45 3.46
C TRP A 84 -1.35 -3.37 2.79
N SER A 85 -0.61 -2.30 3.05
CA SER A 85 0.75 -2.16 2.57
C SER A 85 1.70 -1.67 3.62
N GLU A 86 2.92 -2.18 3.58
CA GLU A 86 4.00 -1.79 4.47
C GLU A 86 5.17 -1.21 3.69
N HIS A 87 5.60 -0.02 4.08
CA HIS A 87 6.62 0.74 3.39
C HIS A 87 7.89 0.81 4.20
N PHE A 88 8.97 0.23 3.67
CA PHE A 88 10.27 0.24 4.30
C PHE A 88 10.95 1.60 4.16
N LEU A 89 11.24 2.18 5.33
CA LEU A 89 11.91 3.45 5.53
C LEU A 89 13.28 3.19 6.17
N GLU A 90 14.32 3.82 5.62
CA GLU A 90 15.65 3.82 6.25
C GLU A 90 15.88 5.21 6.84
N VAL A 91 15.85 5.30 8.18
CA VAL A 91 15.92 6.55 8.94
C VAL A 91 17.11 6.56 9.90
N GLU A 92 17.42 7.72 10.45
CA GLU A 92 18.37 7.82 11.56
C GLU A 92 17.87 6.97 12.75
N GLY A 93 18.67 5.98 13.17
CA GLY A 93 18.27 5.01 14.21
C GLY A 93 17.82 3.65 13.69
N GLY A 94 17.75 3.46 12.37
CA GLY A 94 17.66 2.14 11.73
C GLY A 94 16.43 1.93 10.85
N LYS A 95 16.04 0.67 10.69
CA LYS A 95 14.91 0.29 9.84
C LYS A 95 13.58 0.63 10.51
N ARG A 96 12.66 1.19 9.73
CA ARG A 96 11.26 1.43 10.10
C ARG A 96 10.33 0.96 9.00
N TRP A 97 9.09 0.65 9.37
CA TRP A 97 8.04 0.31 8.42
C TRP A 97 6.81 1.18 8.69
N LEU A 98 6.21 1.72 7.64
CA LEU A 98 4.93 2.40 7.70
C LEU A 98 3.86 1.46 7.16
N SER A 99 2.95 0.99 8.01
CA SER A 99 1.77 0.25 7.56
C SER A 99 0.65 1.23 7.19
N VAL A 100 -0.07 0.90 6.13
CA VAL A 100 -1.24 1.61 5.62
C VAL A 100 -2.32 0.59 5.32
N GLU A 101 -3.48 0.75 5.95
CA GLU A 101 -4.67 -0.07 5.73
C GLU A 101 -5.92 0.81 5.64
N GLU A 102 -7.00 0.29 5.05
CA GLU A 102 -8.29 0.99 4.93
C GLU A 102 -9.43 0.04 5.32
N ASP A 103 -10.02 0.25 6.51
CA ASP A 103 -11.25 -0.42 6.95
C ASP A 103 -11.95 0.28 8.14
N PRO A 104 -13.02 1.08 7.92
CA PRO A 104 -13.42 1.75 6.68
C PRO A 104 -12.61 3.02 6.39
N ASP A 105 -11.88 3.51 7.40
CA ASP A 105 -11.03 4.69 7.33
C ASP A 105 -9.57 4.27 7.12
N VAL A 106 -8.73 5.19 6.63
CA VAL A 106 -7.30 4.93 6.48
C VAL A 106 -6.63 4.95 7.86
N GLU A 107 -6.02 3.83 8.23
CA GLU A 107 -5.21 3.69 9.43
C GLU A 107 -3.72 3.58 9.07
N LEU A 108 -2.88 4.17 9.94
CA LEU A 108 -1.45 4.27 9.75
C LEU A 108 -0.72 3.88 11.02
N ALA A 109 0.31 3.05 10.89
CA ALA A 109 1.17 2.66 12.01
C ALA A 109 2.65 2.73 11.62
N LEU A 110 3.47 3.31 12.50
CA LEU A 110 4.92 3.35 12.35
C LEU A 110 5.57 2.29 13.24
N TRP A 111 6.35 1.41 12.63
CA TRP A 111 6.91 0.23 13.26
C TRP A 111 8.43 0.29 13.34
N ALA A 112 8.93 -0.15 14.50
CA ALA A 112 10.33 -0.34 14.80
C ALA A 112 10.60 -1.84 14.99
N GLY A 113 11.41 -2.42 14.10
CA GLY A 113 11.86 -3.79 14.24
C GLY A 113 12.68 -3.98 15.53
N ARG A 114 12.47 -5.10 16.21
CA ARG A 114 13.11 -5.52 17.46
C ARG A 114 13.96 -6.78 17.25
N PRO A 115 15.06 -6.70 16.47
CA PRO A 115 15.92 -7.86 16.21
C PRO A 115 16.66 -8.36 17.46
N ASP A 116 16.61 -7.60 18.55
CA ASP A 116 17.10 -8.00 19.87
C ASP A 116 16.17 -9.01 20.57
N LEU A 117 14.94 -9.18 20.08
CA LEU A 117 13.94 -10.10 20.63
C LEU A 117 13.83 -11.37 19.78
N THR A 118 13.72 -12.53 20.44
CA THR A 118 13.48 -13.84 19.79
C THR A 118 12.15 -14.45 20.24
N MET A 119 11.15 -13.59 20.44
CA MET A 119 9.83 -13.97 20.93
C MET A 119 8.97 -14.53 19.80
N VAL A 120 7.97 -15.34 20.16
CA VAL A 120 6.94 -15.85 19.24
C VAL A 120 5.57 -15.47 19.79
N PRO A 121 4.56 -15.27 18.93
CA PRO A 121 3.23 -14.90 19.40
C PRO A 121 2.63 -16.04 20.24
N GLN A 122 2.11 -15.70 21.42
CA GLN A 122 1.57 -16.67 22.36
C GLN A 122 0.42 -16.09 23.20
N GLY A 123 -0.57 -16.94 23.47
CA GLY A 123 -1.68 -16.59 24.37
C GLY A 123 -2.49 -15.37 23.91
N LYS A 124 -3.28 -14.83 24.83
CA LYS A 124 -4.08 -13.61 24.62
C LYS A 124 -3.36 -12.33 25.07
N ASN A 125 -2.33 -12.46 25.90
CA ASN A 125 -1.58 -11.33 26.42
C ASN A 125 -0.09 -11.64 26.38
N ILE A 126 0.72 -10.64 26.06
CA ILE A 126 2.18 -10.67 26.10
C ILE A 126 2.67 -9.49 26.94
N GLU A 127 3.63 -9.73 27.81
CA GLU A 127 4.33 -8.67 28.54
C GLU A 127 5.67 -8.39 27.87
N LEU A 128 5.93 -7.13 27.54
CA LEU A 128 7.19 -6.65 26.99
C LEU A 128 7.52 -5.32 27.68
N GLU A 129 8.70 -5.27 28.31
CA GLU A 129 9.23 -4.04 28.94
C GLU A 129 8.26 -3.38 29.94
N GLY A 130 7.48 -4.19 30.67
CA GLY A 130 6.50 -3.72 31.65
C GLY A 130 5.18 -3.23 31.04
N VAL A 131 5.02 -3.34 29.72
CA VAL A 131 3.75 -3.09 29.02
C VAL A 131 3.07 -4.43 28.72
N THR A 132 1.78 -4.52 29.03
CA THR A 132 0.96 -5.67 28.65
C THR A 132 0.21 -5.36 27.36
N TYR A 133 0.42 -6.21 26.36
CA TYR A 133 -0.23 -6.15 25.06
C TYR A 133 -1.26 -7.27 24.97
N LYS A 134 -2.45 -6.97 24.45
CA LYS A 134 -3.54 -7.92 24.23
C LYS A 134 -3.61 -8.26 22.74
N LEU A 135 -3.81 -9.54 22.42
CA LEU A 135 -4.00 -10.00 21.05
C LEU A 135 -5.26 -9.37 20.46
N GLU A 136 -5.10 -8.66 19.36
CA GLU A 136 -6.20 -8.07 18.58
C GLU A 136 -6.48 -8.93 17.35
N GLU A 137 -5.44 -9.26 16.57
CA GLU A 137 -5.60 -10.03 15.34
C GLU A 137 -4.47 -11.04 15.13
N LYS A 138 -4.75 -12.10 14.37
CA LYS A 138 -3.74 -12.99 13.81
C LYS A 138 -4.31 -13.71 12.60
N GLY A 139 -3.45 -13.94 11.62
CA GLY A 139 -3.86 -14.54 10.36
C GLY A 139 -2.70 -15.07 9.53
N SER A 140 -3.07 -15.53 8.34
CA SER A 140 -2.13 -16.02 7.32
C SER A 140 -2.50 -15.38 5.99
N GLY A 141 -1.53 -14.73 5.36
CA GLY A 141 -1.74 -13.95 4.16
C GLY A 141 -0.73 -14.27 3.06
N SER A 142 -0.77 -13.44 2.01
CA SER A 142 0.24 -13.43 0.95
C SER A 142 0.85 -12.04 0.83
N TYR A 143 2.09 -11.97 0.35
CA TYR A 143 2.77 -10.70 0.09
C TYR A 143 3.31 -10.64 -1.34
N ARG A 144 3.44 -9.41 -1.85
CA ARG A 144 4.24 -9.07 -3.02
C ARG A 144 5.20 -7.94 -2.68
N SER A 145 6.48 -8.11 -3.01
CA SER A 145 7.53 -7.12 -2.76
C SER A 145 7.75 -6.18 -3.94
N GLU A 146 8.06 -4.93 -3.63
CA GLU A 146 8.51 -3.89 -4.54
C GLU A 146 9.79 -3.26 -3.97
N GLY A 147 10.78 -2.98 -4.82
CA GLY A 147 12.04 -2.36 -4.37
C GLY A 147 12.85 -3.26 -3.43
N THR A 148 13.41 -2.67 -2.38
CA THR A 148 14.35 -3.33 -1.46
C THR A 148 13.66 -3.73 -0.16
N THR A 149 12.90 -4.83 -0.15
CA THR A 149 12.27 -5.35 1.09
C THR A 149 13.14 -6.37 1.82
N GLY A 150 14.08 -7.01 1.12
CA GLY A 150 14.84 -8.14 1.65
C GLY A 150 14.10 -9.48 1.57
N LEU A 151 12.86 -9.49 1.09
CA LEU A 151 12.05 -10.68 0.84
C LEU A 151 12.08 -11.07 -0.65
N LYS A 152 11.47 -12.21 -0.97
CA LYS A 152 11.27 -12.63 -2.36
C LYS A 152 10.26 -11.70 -3.05
N THR A 153 10.09 -11.86 -4.36
CA THR A 153 9.11 -11.06 -5.13
C THR A 153 7.68 -11.29 -4.66
N GLU A 154 7.34 -12.50 -4.23
CA GLU A 154 6.04 -12.87 -3.67
C GLU A 154 6.18 -14.11 -2.78
N GLY A 155 5.23 -14.31 -1.87
CA GLY A 155 5.22 -15.45 -0.97
C GLY A 155 4.07 -15.43 0.03
N GLY A 156 4.16 -16.29 1.05
CA GLY A 156 3.19 -16.38 2.14
C GLY A 156 3.69 -15.70 3.41
N MET A 157 2.77 -15.27 4.26
CA MET A 157 3.10 -14.74 5.58
C MET A 157 2.15 -15.25 6.66
N ASP A 158 2.60 -15.21 7.90
CA ASP A 158 1.75 -15.31 9.09
C ASP A 158 2.01 -14.09 9.98
N TYR A 159 0.97 -13.57 10.63
CA TYR A 159 1.09 -12.46 11.57
C TYR A 159 0.29 -12.66 12.85
N ALA A 160 0.64 -11.88 13.87
CA ALA A 160 -0.15 -11.70 15.07
C ALA A 160 0.11 -10.32 15.66
N ASP A 161 -0.96 -9.54 15.79
CA ASP A 161 -0.92 -8.15 16.24
C ASP A 161 -1.54 -8.01 17.62
N TYR A 162 -0.82 -7.27 18.45
CA TYR A 162 -1.20 -7.00 19.82
C TYR A 162 -1.17 -5.50 20.08
N GLU A 163 -2.12 -5.04 20.90
CA GLU A 163 -2.23 -3.64 21.30
C GLU A 163 -2.29 -3.53 22.82
N SER A 164 -1.59 -2.56 23.38
CA SER A 164 -1.68 -2.22 24.80
C SER A 164 -2.86 -1.30 25.08
N THR A 165 -3.24 -1.17 26.35
CA THR A 165 -4.33 -0.27 26.75
C THR A 165 -4.07 1.21 26.46
N ASP A 166 -2.81 1.61 26.31
CA ASP A 166 -2.38 2.96 25.96
C ASP A 166 -2.06 3.14 24.46
N GLY A 167 -2.42 2.17 23.61
CA GLY A 167 -2.31 2.26 22.15
C GLY A 167 -0.93 1.97 21.58
N LYS A 168 -0.01 1.38 22.37
CA LYS A 168 1.26 0.87 21.87
C LYS A 168 1.01 -0.43 21.12
N LEU A 169 1.74 -0.63 20.04
CA LEU A 169 1.59 -1.79 19.18
C LEU A 169 2.75 -2.76 19.35
N LEU A 170 2.45 -4.04 19.21
CA LEU A 170 3.41 -5.14 19.16
C LEU A 170 2.96 -6.13 18.07
N ALA A 171 3.74 -6.25 17.02
CA ALA A 171 3.48 -7.14 15.90
C ALA A 171 4.51 -8.28 15.86
N PHE A 172 4.02 -9.44 15.45
CA PHE A 172 4.83 -10.59 15.09
C PHE A 172 4.53 -10.96 13.66
N GLU A 173 5.56 -11.08 12.83
CA GLU A 173 5.41 -11.51 11.44
C GLU A 173 6.43 -12.58 11.07
N ARG A 174 6.05 -13.51 10.20
CA ARG A 174 7.02 -14.39 9.56
C ARG A 174 6.65 -14.58 8.10
N PHE A 175 7.67 -14.61 7.25
CA PHE A 175 7.53 -14.77 5.81
C PHE A 175 8.03 -16.16 5.39
N ASP A 176 7.29 -16.82 4.51
CA ASP A 176 7.61 -18.14 3.94
C ASP A 176 7.97 -19.21 4.98
N HIS A 177 7.25 -19.21 6.12
CA HIS A 177 7.50 -20.07 7.29
C HIS A 177 8.91 -19.93 7.89
N GLY A 178 9.51 -18.75 7.74
CA GLY A 178 10.76 -18.37 8.38
C GLY A 178 10.63 -18.16 9.89
N SER A 179 11.62 -17.47 10.46
CA SER A 179 11.60 -17.08 11.87
C SER A 179 10.60 -15.93 12.08
N TRP A 180 10.02 -15.87 13.29
CA TRP A 180 9.23 -14.72 13.70
C TRP A 180 10.12 -13.48 13.87
N GLU A 181 9.71 -12.39 13.25
CA GLU A 181 10.22 -11.05 13.42
C GLU A 181 9.29 -10.30 14.36
N VAL A 182 9.85 -9.52 15.27
CA VAL A 182 9.10 -8.76 16.27
C VAL A 182 9.24 -7.28 15.96
N SER A 183 8.15 -6.53 16.02
CA SER A 183 8.13 -5.08 15.84
C SER A 183 7.30 -4.42 16.92
N THR A 184 7.74 -3.27 17.41
CA THR A 184 6.94 -2.38 18.28
C THR A 184 6.58 -1.12 17.51
N GLY A 185 5.39 -0.58 17.71
CA GLY A 185 4.94 0.57 16.94
C GLY A 185 3.94 1.47 17.66
N GLU A 186 3.52 2.49 16.94
CA GLU A 186 2.47 3.43 17.36
C GLU A 186 1.61 3.82 16.15
N LYS A 187 0.32 4.07 16.41
CA LYS A 187 -0.59 4.63 15.41
C LYS A 187 -0.22 6.10 15.17
N ILE A 188 -0.26 6.54 13.92
CA ILE A 188 0.04 7.91 13.51
C ILE A 188 -1.08 8.49 12.65
N HIS A 189 -1.10 9.80 12.49
CA HIS A 189 -2.08 10.48 11.63
C HIS A 189 -1.52 10.75 10.24
N ALA A 190 -2.37 10.79 9.21
CA ALA A 190 -1.95 11.09 7.83
C ALA A 190 -1.22 12.43 7.71
N GLY A 191 -1.66 13.44 8.46
CA GLY A 191 -1.02 14.76 8.53
C GLY A 191 0.35 14.79 9.24
N THR A 192 0.88 13.66 9.70
CA THR A 192 2.20 13.59 10.36
C THR A 192 3.35 13.70 9.35
N PHE A 193 3.09 13.42 8.07
CA PHE A 193 4.10 13.46 7.02
C PHE A 193 3.58 14.02 5.71
N THR A 194 4.50 14.33 4.79
CA THR A 194 4.21 14.68 3.40
C THR A 194 4.84 13.68 2.45
N ILE A 195 4.05 13.20 1.49
CA ILE A 195 4.44 12.27 0.44
C ILE A 195 4.84 13.06 -0.81
N PHE A 196 6.03 12.77 -1.33
CA PHE A 196 6.51 13.25 -2.61
C PHE A 196 6.58 12.06 -3.58
N PRO A 197 5.67 11.98 -4.56
CA PRO A 197 5.66 10.88 -5.52
C PRO A 197 6.96 10.80 -6.31
N GLY A 198 7.56 9.61 -6.31
CA GLY A 198 8.66 9.23 -7.18
C GLY A 198 8.17 8.80 -8.56
N SER A 199 9.11 8.81 -9.51
CA SER A 199 8.94 8.39 -10.91
C SER A 199 8.79 6.88 -11.07
#